data_AF-A0A7V5FG52-F1
#
_entry.id   AF-A0A7V5FG52-F1
#
_cell.length_a   1.000
_cell.length_b   1.000
_cell.length_c   1.000
_cell.angle_alpha   90.00
_cell.angle_beta   90.00
_cell.angle_gamma   90.00
#
_symmetry.space_group_name_H-M   'P 1'
#
loop_
_entity.id
_entity.type
_entity.pdbx_description
1 polymer ?
#
loop_
_entity_poly.entity_id
_entity_poly.type
_entity_poly.pdbx_seq_one_letter_code
_entity_poly.pdbx_strand_id
1 'polypeptide(L)' 'MEVEPSQPIGVFDSGIGGLTVVRALMQRLPHENIVYFGDTAR' A
#
# COMPACT_ATOMS: atom_id res chain seq x y z
N MET A 1 -15.87 1.15 13.36
CA MET A 1 -15.42 1.00 11.97
C MET A 1 -15.37 -0.49 11.71
N GLU A 2 -16.35 -1.03 10.99
CA GLU A 2 -16.27 -2.43 10.55
C GLU A 2 -15.14 -2.54 9.51
N VAL A 3 -14.25 -3.49 9.73
CA VAL A 3 -13.17 -3.81 8.79
C VAL A 3 -13.67 -4.97 7.96
N GLU A 4 -14.09 -4.68 6.74
CA GLU A 4 -14.44 -5.72 5.78
C GLU A 4 -13.15 -6.38 5.28
N PRO A 5 -13.06 -7.73 5.24
CA PRO A 5 -11.87 -8.43 4.75
C PRO A 5 -11.45 -8.07 3.31
N SER A 6 -12.35 -7.45 2.54
CA SER A 6 -12.13 -7.01 1.16
C SER A 6 -11.57 -5.58 1.05
N GLN A 7 -11.31 -4.91 2.17
CA GLN A 7 -10.73 -3.56 2.16
C GLN A 7 -9.27 -3.58 1.69
N PRO A 8 -8.83 -2.56 0.94
CA PRO A 8 -7.47 -2.51 0.44
C PRO A 8 -6.45 -2.24 1.55
N ILE A 9 -5.22 -2.72 1.34
CA ILE A 9 -4.05 -2.38 2.13
C ILE A 9 -3.58 -0.98 1.73
N GLY A 10 -3.70 -0.01 2.64
CA GLY A 10 -3.13 1.32 2.48
C GLY A 10 -1.64 1.36 2.81
N VAL A 11 -0.82 1.92 1.92
CA VAL A 11 0.60 2.18 2.14
C VAL A 11 0.85 3.67 2.00
N PHE A 12 1.42 4.30 3.03
CA PHE A 12 1.75 5.72 3.04
C PHE A 12 3.27 5.92 3.11
N ASP A 13 3.82 6.79 2.26
CA ASP A 13 5.24 7.14 2.24
C ASP A 13 5.43 8.60 1.86
N SER A 14 6.54 9.22 2.29
CA SER A 14 6.86 10.60 1.93
C SER A 14 7.53 10.74 0.55
N GLY A 15 7.74 9.64 -0.18
CA GLY A 15 8.56 9.62 -1.39
C GLY A 15 8.21 8.49 -2.35
N ILE A 16 9.20 8.13 -3.18
CA ILE A 16 9.14 6.95 -4.07
C ILE A 16 9.72 5.69 -3.40
N GLY A 17 10.37 5.83 -2.23
CA GLY A 17 11.04 4.75 -1.52
C GLY A 17 10.07 3.66 -1.06
N GLY A 18 8.84 4.04 -0.71
CA GLY A 18 7.79 3.12 -0.29
C GLY A 18 7.35 2.12 -1.37
N LEU A 19 7.68 2.36 -2.64
CA LEU A 19 7.42 1.39 -3.71
C LEU A 19 8.20 0.08 -3.54
N THR A 20 9.33 0.07 -2.84
CA THR A 20 10.03 -1.19 -2.53
C THR A 20 9.21 -2.06 -1.58
N VAL A 21 8.49 -1.44 -0.64
CA VAL A 21 7.57 -2.12 0.28
C VAL A 21 6.34 -2.61 -0.48
N VAL A 22 5.75 -1.77 -1.34
CA VAL A 22 4.63 -2.17 -2.20
C VAL A 22 5.00 -3.40 -3.05
N ARG A 23 6.19 -3.41 -3.65
CA ARG A 23 6.67 -4.55 -4.43
C ARG A 23 6.77 -5.83 -3.60
N ALA A 24 7.28 -5.73 -2.38
CA ALA A 24 7.39 -6.87 -1.47
C ALA A 24 6.01 -7.37 -0.98
N LEU A 25 5.04 -6.46 -0.83
CA LEU A 25 3.65 -6.78 -0.50
C LEU A 25 2.98 -7.52 -1.65
N MET A 26 3.09 -7.01 -2.89
CA MET A 26 2.54 -7.67 -4.09
C MET A 26 3.07 -9.10 -4.28
N GLN A 27 4.34 -9.36 -3.91
CA GLN A 27 4.92 -10.70 -3.98
C GLN A 27 4.38 -11.67 -2.94
N ARG A 28 4.08 -11.19 -1.73
CA ARG A 28 3.61 -12.03 -0.60
C ARG A 28 2.09 -12.15 -0.56
N LEU A 29 1.39 -11.13 -1.07
CA LEU A 29 -0.06 -10.97 -1.04
C LEU A 29 -0.56 -10.68 -2.47
N PRO A 30 -0.42 -11.62 -3.40
CA PRO A 30 -0.71 -11.39 -4.82
C PRO A 30 -2.18 -11.13 -5.14
N HIS A 31 -3.08 -11.38 -4.18
CA HIS A 31 -4.53 -11.20 -4.34
C HIS A 31 -5.09 -9.99 -3.58
N GLU A 32 -4.23 -9.26 -2.87
CA GLU A 32 -4.66 -8.09 -2.09
C GLU A 32 -4.67 -6.83 -2.93
N ASN A 33 -5.69 -6.01 -2.73
CA ASN A 33 -5.75 -4.67 -3.31
C ASN A 33 -4.85 -3.74 -2.49
N ILE A 34 -3.89 -3.08 -3.14
CA ILE A 34 -2.95 -2.17 -2.48
C ILE A 34 -3.17 -0.75 -2.99
N VAL A 35 -3.34 0.20 -2.07
CA VAL A 35 -3.42 1.64 -2.36
C VAL A 35 -2.16 2.31 -1.81
N TYR A 36 -1.33 2.86 -2.70
CA TYR A 36 -0.15 3.63 -2.32
C TYR A 36 -0.44 5.12 -2.34
N PHE A 37 -0.18 5.80 -1.23
CA PHE A 37 -0.28 7.24 -1.10
C PHE A 37 1.11 7.82 -0.83
N GLY A 38 1.62 8.56 -1.81
CA GLY A 38 2.88 9.30 -1.67
C GLY A 38 2.61 10.75 -1.25
N ASP A 39 3.05 11.14 -0.06
CA ASP A 39 3.10 12.54 0.39
C ASP A 39 4.35 13.24 -0.16
N THR A 40 4.44 13.32 -1.50
CA THR A 40 5.61 13.85 -2.21
C THR A 40 5.52 15.36 -2.48
N ALA A 41 4.46 16.03 -2.04
CA ALA A 41 4.16 17.43 -2.34
C ALA A 41 4.44 18.38 -1.16
N ARG A 42 5.45 18.06 -0.33
CA ARG A 42 6.02 19.00 0.64
C ARG A 42 6.77 20.13 -0.05
#